data_AF-A0A4Q3XWY7-F1
#
_entry.id   AF-A0A4Q3XWY7-F1
#
_cell.length_a   1.000
_cell.length_b   1.000
_cell.length_c   1.000
_cell.angle_alpha   90.00
_cell.angle_beta   90.00
_cell.angle_gamma   90.00
#
_symmetry.space_group_name_H-M   'P 1'
#
loop_
_entity.id
_entity.type
_entity.pdbx_description
1 polymer ?
#
loop_
_entity_poly.entity_id
_entity_poly.type
_entity_poly.pdbx_seq_one_letter_code
_entity_poly.pdbx_strand_id
1 'polypeptide(L)' 'MDDHHAKHIILEFLKKHTLAVIATCHTDGTPEAATIDFAARDNLEIVFSTFQD' A
#
# COMPACT_ATOMS: atom_id res chain seq x y z
N MET A 1 -6.90 19.34 -11.53
CA MET A 1 -5.63 18.95 -10.89
C MET A 1 -4.85 18.20 -11.93
N ASP A 2 -3.60 18.56 -12.19
CA ASP A 2 -2.79 17.81 -13.14
C ASP A 2 -2.38 16.44 -12.55
N ASP A 3 -2.17 15.45 -13.41
CA ASP A 3 -1.87 14.06 -13.02
C ASP A 3 -0.54 13.96 -12.24
N HIS A 4 0.42 14.83 -12.54
CA HIS A 4 1.73 14.85 -11.88
C HIS A 4 1.61 15.32 -10.42
N HIS A 5 0.81 16.35 -10.17
CA HIS A 5 0.52 16.90 -8.85
C HIS A 5 -0.24 15.89 -7.99
N ALA A 6 -1.18 15.14 -8.58
CA ALA A 6 -1.88 14.06 -7.90
C ALA A 6 -0.91 12.96 -7.43
N LYS A 7 -0.07 12.47 -8.34
CA LYS A 7 0.93 11.43 -8.05
C LYS A 7 1.92 11.88 -6.98
N HIS A 8 2.36 13.14 -7.04
CA HIS A 8 3.27 13.70 -6.05
C HIS A 8 2.65 13.73 -4.66
N ILE A 9 1.41 14.20 -4.51
CA ILE A 9 0.70 14.21 -3.22
C ILE A 9 0.60 12.80 -2.63
N ILE A 10 0.25 11.80 -3.45
CA ILE A 10 0.11 10.41 -3.01
C ILE A 10 1.47 9.85 -2.57
N LEU A 11 2.53 10.08 -3.36
CA LEU A 11 3.87 9.61 -3.02
C LEU A 11 4.37 10.21 -1.69
N GLU A 12 4.17 11.52 -1.49
CA GLU A 12 4.53 12.21 -0.25
C GLU A 12 3.70 11.73 0.95
N PHE A 13 2.44 11.37 0.73
CA PHE A 13 1.63 10.74 1.77
C PHE A 13 2.21 9.37 2.15
N LEU A 14 2.51 8.53 1.17
CA LEU A 14 3.06 7.19 1.40
C LEU A 14 4.42 7.23 2.11
N LYS A 15 5.32 8.15 1.71
CA LYS A 15 6.64 8.33 2.34
C LYS A 15 6.60 8.73 3.82
N LYS A 16 5.49 9.27 4.30
CA LYS A 16 5.31 9.68 5.71
C LYS A 16 4.78 8.58 6.62
N HIS A 17 4.37 7.44 6.07
CA HIS A 17 3.79 6.34 6.84
C HIS A 17 4.65 5.08 6.70
N THR A 18 4.78 4.33 7.79
CA THR A 18 5.58 3.08 7.83
C THR A 18 4.71 1.83 7.81
N LEU A 19 3.44 1.97 8.20
CA LEU A 19 2.46 0.90 8.29
C LEU A 19 1.30 1.14 7.33
N ALA A 20 0.78 0.05 6.75
CA ALA A 20 -0.44 0.03 5.98
C ALA A 20 -1.34 -1.11 6.43
N VAL A 21 -2.62 -1.03 6.08
CA VAL A 21 -3.56 -2.15 6.21
C VAL A 21 -3.81 -2.71 4.81
N ILE A 22 -3.52 -4.00 4.62
CA ILE A 22 -3.94 -4.73 3.44
C ILE A 22 -5.27 -5.41 3.74
N ALA A 23 -6.26 -5.22 2.88
CA ALA A 23 -7.56 -5.87 2.97
C ALA A 23 -7.80 -6.70 1.71
N THR A 24 -8.16 -7.96 1.89
CA THR A 24 -8.41 -8.92 0.82
C THR A 24 -9.67 -9.72 1.11
N CYS A 25 -10.16 -10.44 0.12
CA CYS A 25 -11.25 -11.39 0.31
C CYS A 25 -10.77 -12.80 -0.03
N HIS A 26 -11.17 -13.77 0.79
CA HIS A 26 -11.04 -15.19 0.49
C HIS A 26 -11.87 -15.56 -0.74
N THR A 27 -11.66 -16.76 -1.28
CA THR A 27 -12.41 -17.26 -2.45
C THR A 27 -13.92 -17.37 -2.21
N ASP A 28 -14.33 -17.48 -0.95
CA ASP A 28 -15.74 -17.50 -0.52
C ASP A 28 -16.33 -16.10 -0.33
N GLY A 29 -15.54 -15.04 -0.53
CA GLY A 29 -15.94 -13.65 -0.34
C GLY A 29 -15.78 -13.13 1.09
N THR A 30 -15.31 -13.94 2.04
CA THR A 30 -15.06 -13.50 3.42
C THR A 30 -13.93 -12.46 3.43
N PRO A 31 -14.15 -11.24 3.98
CA PRO A 31 -13.13 -10.22 4.04
C PRO A 31 -12.14 -10.47 5.19
N GLU A 32 -10.86 -10.22 4.95
CA GLU A 32 -9.81 -10.23 5.95
C GLU A 32 -8.87 -9.04 5.76
N ALA A 33 -8.35 -8.51 6.86
CA ALA A 33 -7.40 -7.41 6.83
C ALA A 33 -6.25 -7.64 7.81
N ALA A 34 -5.04 -7.26 7.41
CA ALA A 34 -3.83 -7.35 8.21
C ALA A 34 -3.02 -6.05 8.15
N THR A 35 -2.32 -5.74 9.23
CA THR A 35 -1.35 -4.63 9.24
C THR A 35 -0.02 -5.13 8.70
N ILE A 36 0.59 -4.36 7.80
CA ILE A 36 1.87 -4.67 7.15
C ILE A 36 2.82 -3.48 7.24
N ASP A 37 4.12 -3.77 7.35
CA ASP A 37 5.17 -2.81 6.99
C ASP A 37 5.26 -2.74 5.46
N PHE A 38 5.47 -1.55 4.91
CA PHE A 38 5.59 -1.36 3.47
C PHE A 38 6.65 -0.33 3.09
N ALA A 39 7.05 -0.35 1.83
CA ALA A 39 7.86 0.67 1.17
C ALA A 39 7.19 1.12 -0.13
N ALA A 40 7.31 2.39 -0.46
CA ALA A 40 6.82 2.95 -1.73
C ALA A 40 7.99 3.40 -2.61
N ARG A 41 7.95 3.05 -3.88
CA ARG A 41 8.89 3.53 -4.92
C ARG A 41 8.35 4.79 -5.59
N ASP A 42 9.22 5.54 -6.26
CA ASP A 42 8.84 6.83 -6.89
C ASP A 42 7.82 6.69 -8.04
N ASN A 43 7.66 5.48 -8.58
CA ASN A 43 6.62 5.12 -9.57
C ASN A 43 5.28 4.71 -8.94
N LEU A 44 5.08 4.95 -7.64
CA LEU A 44 3.92 4.53 -6.85
C LEU A 44 3.74 3.01 -6.70
N GLU A 45 4.79 2.24 -6.94
CA GLU A 45 4.80 0.81 -6.62
C GLU A 45 4.93 0.63 -5.09
N ILE A 46 3.99 -0.12 -4.50
CA ILE A 46 4.01 -0.51 -3.09
C ILE A 46 4.61 -1.91 -2.98
N VAL A 47 5.63 -2.05 -2.15
CA VAL A 47 6.28 -3.33 -1.85
C VAL A 47 6.14 -3.59 -0.35
N PHE A 48 5.77 -4.81 0.00
CA PHE A 48 5.68 -5.24 1.39
C PHE A 48 6.18 -6.68 1.50
N SER A 49 6.70 -7.04 2.67
CA SER A 49 7.09 -8.42 2.92
C SER A 49 5.86 -9.25 3.24
N THR A 50 5.81 -10.46 2.70
CA THR A 50 4.86 -11.48 3.16
C THR A 50 5.54 -12.35 4.21
N PHE A 51 4.76 -13.17 4.92
CA PHE A 51 5.34 -14.21 5.77
C PHE A 51 6.27 -15.11 4.94
N GLN A 52 7.42 -15.48 5.50
CA GLN A 52 8.20 -16.61 5.03
C GLN A 52 7.50 -17.89 5.49
N ASP A 53 7.44 -18.89 4.62
CA ASP A 53 7.08 -20.26 4.98
C ASP A 53 8.01 -20.83 6.07
#